data_AF-A0A1I0F9E0-F1
#
_entry.id   AF-A0A1I0F9E0-F1
#
_cell.length_a   1.000
_cell.length_b   1.000
_cell.length_c   1.000
_cell.angle_alpha   90.00
_cell.angle_beta   90.00
_cell.angle_gamma   90.00
#
_symmetry.space_group_name_H-M   'P 1'
#
loop_
_entity.id
_entity.type
_entity.pdbx_description
1 polymer ?
#
loop_
_entity_poly.entity_id
_entity_poly.type
_entity_poly.pdbx_seq_one_letter_code
_entity_poly.pdbx_strand_id
1 'polypeptide(L)'
;MHEFRSTGAEILAEQFLEELKEKHRVADAEFLVDGMGYLTALARTNLNGDFNYTDRNIVEKFFQTYTMRIERFHKTWNGSQTSAKRWLTAYTAYYNHHRSHQALDNQPPVEALKQRGSI
;
A
#
# COMPACT_ATOMS: atom_id res chain seq x y z
N MET A 1 -26.35 -23.30 -2.12
CA MET A 1 -25.57 -22.08 -2.43
C MET A 1 -25.32 -21.40 -1.10
N HIS A 2 -24.12 -21.52 -0.54
CA HIS A 2 -23.78 -20.91 0.75
C HIS A 2 -23.37 -19.46 0.48
N GLU A 3 -24.15 -18.48 0.93
CA GLU A 3 -23.70 -17.08 0.98
C GLU A 3 -22.53 -17.01 1.96
N PHE A 4 -21.33 -16.85 1.42
CA PHE A 4 -20.15 -16.59 2.22
C PHE A 4 -20.27 -15.13 2.70
N ARG A 5 -20.72 -14.93 3.95
CA ARG A 5 -20.73 -13.61 4.58
C ARG A 5 -19.31 -13.08 4.61
N SER A 6 -19.04 -12.06 3.80
CA SER A 6 -17.74 -11.40 3.82
C SER A 6 -17.47 -10.78 5.18
N THR A 7 -16.22 -10.92 5.61
CA THR A 7 -15.74 -10.29 6.84
C THR A 7 -15.64 -8.77 6.66
N GLY A 8 -15.65 -8.00 7.75
CA GLY A 8 -15.50 -6.54 7.68
C GLY A 8 -14.19 -6.09 7.04
N ALA A 9 -13.13 -6.91 7.12
CA ALA A 9 -11.85 -6.63 6.49
C ALA A 9 -11.88 -6.77 4.96
N GLU A 10 -12.65 -7.73 4.42
CA GLU A 10 -12.83 -7.90 2.97
C GLU A 10 -13.53 -6.70 2.35
N ILE A 11 -14.59 -6.19 2.99
CA ILE A 11 -15.34 -5.03 2.51
C ILE A 11 -14.44 -3.78 2.44
N LEU A 12 -13.60 -3.56 3.46
CA LEU A 12 -12.66 -2.44 3.46
C LEU A 12 -11.56 -2.61 2.39
N ALA A 13 -11.11 -3.85 2.14
CA ALA A 13 -10.15 -4.13 1.09
C ALA A 13 -10.74 -3.87 -0.30
N GLU A 14 -11.98 -4.29 -0.56
CA GLU A 14 -12.69 -4.00 -1.82
C GLU A 14 -12.81 -2.50 -2.06
N GLN A 15 -13.26 -1.73 -1.06
CA GLN A 15 -13.36 -0.27 -1.18
C GLN A 15 -12.01 0.38 -1.48
N PHE A 16 -10.95 -0.07 -0.80
CA PHE A 16 -9.60 0.42 -1.07
C PHE A 16 -9.13 0.09 -2.49
N LEU A 17 -9.39 -1.12 -2.98
CA LEU A 17 -8.98 -1.57 -4.31
C LEU A 17 -9.74 -0.83 -5.43
N GLU A 18 -11.02 -0.51 -5.24
CA GLU A 18 -11.76 0.32 -6.19
C GLU A 18 -11.20 1.74 -6.25
N GLU A 19 -10.94 2.38 -5.09
CA GLU A 19 -10.29 3.69 -5.08
C GLU A 19 -8.89 3.65 -5.72
N LEU A 20 -8.16 2.55 -5.55
CA LEU A 20 -6.84 2.37 -6.14
C LEU A 20 -6.92 2.33 -7.67
N LYS A 21 -7.90 1.62 -8.23
CA LYS A 21 -8.15 1.55 -9.68
C LYS A 21 -8.55 2.90 -10.27
N GLU A 22 -9.34 3.68 -9.55
CA GLU A 22 -9.74 5.02 -9.99
C GLU A 22 -8.53 5.97 -10.09
N LYS A 23 -7.58 5.84 -9.16
CA LYS A 23 -6.45 6.76 -9.03
C LYS A 23 -5.19 6.30 -9.77
N HIS A 24 -5.06 5.02 -10.08
CA HIS A 24 -3.84 4.42 -10.61
C HIS A 24 -4.11 3.35 -11.68
N ARG A 25 -3.19 3.22 -12.64
CA ARG A 25 -3.24 2.19 -13.69
C ARG A 25 -2.78 0.84 -13.14
N VAL A 26 -3.68 0.13 -12.47
CA VAL A 26 -3.38 -1.16 -11.80
C VAL A 26 -4.12 -2.35 -12.38
N ALA A 27 -4.89 -2.16 -13.46
CA ALA A 27 -5.70 -3.22 -14.06
C ALA A 27 -4.87 -4.43 -14.53
N ASP A 28 -3.68 -4.17 -15.07
CA ASP A 28 -2.76 -5.20 -15.55
C ASP A 28 -1.73 -5.64 -14.49
N ALA A 29 -1.84 -5.14 -13.25
CA ALA A 29 -0.93 -5.49 -12.18
C ALA A 29 -1.32 -6.83 -11.54
N GLU A 30 -0.30 -7.57 -11.08
CA GLU A 30 -0.48 -8.74 -10.23
C GLU A 30 -0.26 -8.35 -8.77
N PHE A 31 -1.30 -8.48 -7.95
CA PHE A 31 -1.26 -8.16 -6.52
C PHE A 31 -0.81 -9.37 -5.71
N LEU A 32 0.20 -9.19 -4.86
CA LEU A 32 0.63 -10.22 -3.93
C LEU A 32 -0.07 -10.02 -2.59
N VAL A 33 -0.85 -11.02 -2.16
CA VAL A 33 -1.62 -10.95 -0.91
C VAL A 33 -1.25 -12.08 0.04
N ASP A 34 -1.54 -11.80 1.31
CA ASP A 34 -1.01 -12.52 2.45
C ASP A 34 -2.09 -13.37 3.16
N GLY A 35 -3.34 -13.28 2.68
CA GLY A 35 -4.50 -14.01 3.18
C GLY A 35 -5.52 -14.32 2.08
N MET A 36 -6.15 -15.49 2.15
CA MET A 36 -7.17 -15.92 1.17
C MET A 36 -8.37 -14.96 1.08
N GLY A 37 -8.73 -14.27 2.17
CA GLY A 37 -9.81 -13.27 2.15
C GLY A 37 -9.53 -12.10 1.19
N TYR A 38 -8.26 -11.72 1.02
CA TYR A 38 -7.89 -10.65 0.10
C TYR A 38 -7.94 -11.08 -1.37
N LEU A 39 -7.75 -12.38 -1.67
CA LEU A 39 -8.00 -12.91 -3.02
C LEU A 39 -9.47 -12.73 -3.42
N THR A 40 -10.40 -12.91 -2.47
CA THR A 40 -11.82 -12.66 -2.72
C THR A 40 -12.08 -11.19 -3.07
N ALA A 41 -11.44 -10.26 -2.35
CA ALA A 41 -11.56 -8.82 -2.62
C ALA A 41 -10.97 -8.45 -4.00
N LEU A 42 -9.81 -9.02 -4.38
CA LEU A 42 -9.22 -8.84 -5.71
C LEU A 42 -10.15 -9.37 -6.81
N ALA A 43 -10.68 -10.58 -6.65
CA ALA A 43 -11.59 -11.18 -7.63
C ALA A 43 -12.86 -10.33 -7.82
N ARG A 44 -13.43 -9.79 -6.74
CA ARG A 44 -14.61 -8.93 -6.80
C ARG A 44 -14.36 -7.57 -7.44
N THR A 45 -13.13 -7.07 -7.36
CA THR A 45 -12.72 -5.79 -7.96
C THR A 45 -12.10 -5.98 -9.36
N ASN A 46 -12.14 -7.19 -9.91
CA ASN A 46 -11.57 -7.57 -11.20
C ASN A 46 -10.07 -7.23 -11.31
N LEU A 47 -9.32 -7.53 -10.24
CA LEU A 47 -7.87 -7.42 -10.18
C LEU A 47 -7.23 -8.80 -10.07
N ASN A 48 -6.07 -8.95 -10.69
CA ASN A 48 -5.31 -10.18 -10.62
C ASN A 48 -4.48 -10.20 -9.33
N GLY A 49 -4.32 -11.38 -8.75
CA GLY A 49 -3.35 -11.53 -7.68
C GLY A 49 -3.16 -12.97 -7.27
N ASP A 50 -2.08 -13.17 -6.54
CA ASP A 50 -1.64 -14.47 -6.08
C ASP A 50 -1.26 -14.44 -4.60
N PHE A 51 -1.36 -15.60 -4.00
CA PHE A 51 -0.98 -15.86 -2.63
C PHE A 51 0.50 -16.22 -2.55
N ASN A 52 1.35 -15.19 -2.47
CA ASN A 52 2.80 -15.36 -2.48
C ASN A 52 3.42 -15.00 -1.12
N TYR A 53 4.07 -15.98 -0.48
CA TYR A 53 4.80 -15.81 0.78
C TYR A 53 6.27 -15.43 0.61
N THR A 54 6.84 -15.58 -0.58
CA THR A 54 8.29 -15.51 -0.81
C THR A 54 8.79 -14.06 -0.83
N ASP A 55 7.99 -13.12 -1.34
CA ASP A 55 8.38 -11.72 -1.50
C ASP A 55 7.89 -10.79 -0.36
N ARG A 56 7.32 -11.35 0.72
CA ARG A 56 6.88 -10.59 1.90
C ARG A 56 7.98 -9.73 2.50
N ASN A 57 9.24 -10.17 2.41
CA ASN A 57 10.38 -9.49 3.01
C ASN A 57 10.48 -8.01 2.60
N ILE A 58 10.11 -7.65 1.36
CA ILE A 58 10.19 -6.26 0.89
C ILE A 58 9.09 -5.42 1.56
N VAL A 59 7.85 -5.93 1.56
CA VAL A 59 6.68 -5.27 2.13
C VAL A 59 6.78 -5.18 3.65
N GLU A 60 7.21 -6.25 4.32
CA GLU A 60 7.44 -6.31 5.76
C GLU A 60 8.53 -5.32 6.19
N LYS A 61 9.67 -5.28 5.51
CA LYS A 61 10.73 -4.27 5.80
C LYS A 61 10.24 -2.84 5.58
N PHE A 62 9.42 -2.63 4.55
CA PHE A 62 8.82 -1.35 4.29
C PHE A 62 7.89 -0.93 5.44
N PHE A 63 6.96 -1.80 5.85
CA PHE A 63 6.07 -1.55 6.99
C PHE A 63 6.82 -1.42 8.30
N GLN A 64 7.86 -2.23 8.54
CA GLN A 64 8.71 -2.09 9.72
C GLN A 64 9.36 -0.70 9.78
N THR A 65 9.93 -0.23 8.66
CA THR A 65 10.50 1.12 8.57
C THR A 65 9.44 2.18 8.86
N TYR A 66 8.23 1.97 8.35
CA TYR A 66 7.10 2.87 8.51
C TYR A 66 6.65 2.94 9.97
N THR A 67 6.43 1.79 10.61
CA THR A 67 6.08 1.64 12.03
C THR A 67 7.13 2.28 12.93
N MET A 68 8.42 2.00 12.71
CA MET A 68 9.50 2.61 13.50
C MET A 68 9.48 4.14 13.44
N ARG A 69 9.17 4.74 12.28
CA ARG A 69 9.09 6.20 12.13
C ARG A 69 7.88 6.79 12.82
N ILE A 70 6.72 6.12 12.73
CA ILE A 70 5.49 6.50 13.43
C ILE A 70 5.67 6.40 14.94
N GLU A 71 6.25 5.32 15.45
CA GLU A 71 6.51 5.13 16.87
C GLU A 71 7.44 6.21 17.44
N ARG A 72 8.49 6.58 16.69
CA ARG A 72 9.36 7.71 17.08
C ARG A 72 8.57 9.02 17.14
N PHE A 73 7.71 9.29 16.16
CA PHE A 73 6.83 10.46 16.18
C PHE A 73 5.91 10.47 17.41
N HIS A 74 5.26 9.35 17.73
CA HIS A 74 4.40 9.25 18.92
C HIS A 74 5.15 9.47 20.22
N LYS A 75 6.34 8.86 20.38
CA LYS A 75 7.18 9.03 21.57
C LYS A 75 7.66 10.47 21.76
N THR A 76 7.96 11.18 20.67
CA THR A 76 8.43 12.57 20.73
C THR A 76 7.30 13.58 20.89
N TRP A 77 6.09 13.30 20.37
CA TRP A 77 5.03 14.31 20.27
C TRP A 77 3.75 14.01 21.07
N ASN A 78 3.69 12.91 21.84
CA ASN A 78 2.48 12.42 22.50
C ASN A 78 1.25 12.45 21.57
N GLY A 79 1.43 11.92 20.35
CA GLY A 79 0.58 12.23 19.21
C GLY A 79 -0.80 11.55 19.24
N SER A 80 -1.84 12.34 18.96
CA SER A 80 -3.20 11.87 18.67
C SER A 80 -3.32 11.20 17.29
N GLN A 81 -4.44 10.51 17.01
CA GLN A 81 -4.73 9.95 15.67
C GLN A 81 -4.65 11.01 14.56
N THR A 82 -5.15 12.22 14.81
CA THR A 82 -5.07 13.34 13.85
C THR A 82 -3.62 13.73 13.55
N SER A 83 -2.76 13.71 14.57
CA SER A 83 -1.34 14.02 14.43
C SER A 83 -0.62 12.94 13.63
N ALA A 84 -0.95 11.66 13.89
CA ALA A 84 -0.45 10.54 13.09
C ALA A 84 -0.89 10.66 11.63
N LYS A 85 -2.17 10.94 11.34
CA LYS A 85 -2.67 11.14 9.97
C LYS A 85 -1.93 12.26 9.24
N ARG A 86 -1.75 13.41 9.89
CA ARG A 86 -1.01 14.55 9.30
C ARG A 86 0.43 14.19 9.00
N TRP A 87 1.10 13.52 9.94
CA TRP A 87 2.48 13.07 9.75
C TRP A 87 2.59 12.07 8.60
N LEU A 88 1.69 11.09 8.54
CA LEU A 88 1.62 10.08 7.47
C LEU A 88 1.45 10.73 6.10
N THR A 89 0.53 11.68 5.96
CA THR A 89 0.33 12.41 4.70
C THR A 89 1.60 13.14 4.25
N ALA A 90 2.24 13.88 5.16
CA ALA A 90 3.48 14.60 4.87
C ALA A 90 4.63 13.64 4.52
N TYR A 91 4.75 12.52 5.25
CA TYR A 91 5.79 11.54 5.02
C TYR A 91 5.62 10.81 3.69
N THR A 92 4.40 10.41 3.32
CA THR A 92 4.11 9.80 2.01
C THR A 92 4.43 10.76 0.87
N ALA A 93 4.04 12.04 0.99
CA ALA A 93 4.37 13.06 -0.02
C ALA A 93 5.89 13.26 -0.15
N TYR A 94 6.62 13.34 0.96
CA TYR A 94 8.08 13.40 0.93
C TYR A 94 8.70 12.15 0.28
N TYR A 95 8.25 10.96 0.70
CA TYR A 95 8.78 9.69 0.22
C TYR A 95 8.60 9.55 -1.29
N ASN A 96 7.41 9.83 -1.81
CA ASN A 96 7.09 9.59 -3.22
C ASN A 96 7.68 10.64 -4.16
N HIS A 97 7.87 11.88 -3.70
CA HIS A 97 8.26 13.00 -4.57
C HIS A 97 9.67 13.53 -4.35
N HIS A 98 10.30 13.27 -3.19
CA HIS A 98 11.56 13.91 -2.83
C HIS A 98 12.65 12.93 -2.37
N ARG A 99 12.28 11.76 -1.85
CA ARG A 99 13.26 10.80 -1.34
C ARG A 99 13.96 10.10 -2.51
N SER A 100 15.27 10.30 -2.63
CA SER A 100 16.11 9.54 -3.58
C SER A 100 16.24 8.08 -3.15
N HIS A 101 16.13 7.17 -4.12
CA HIS A 101 16.36 5.74 -3.91
C HIS A 101 17.47 5.24 -4.82
N GLN A 102 18.53 4.65 -4.25
CA GLN A 102 19.63 4.08 -5.05
C GLN A 102 19.14 3.02 -6.05
N ALA A 103 18.14 2.24 -5.69
CA ALA A 103 17.51 1.25 -6.57
C ALA A 103 16.71 1.86 -7.74
N LEU A 104 16.48 3.18 -7.73
CA LEU A 104 15.76 3.94 -8.74
C LEU A 104 16.67 5.01 -9.36
N ASP A 105 17.97 4.72 -9.53
CA ASP A 105 18.96 5.67 -10.06
C ASP A 105 19.00 7.00 -9.29
N ASN A 106 18.79 6.92 -7.97
CA ASN A 106 18.66 8.05 -7.05
C ASN A 106 17.49 8.99 -7.34
N GLN A 107 16.55 8.59 -8.20
CA GLN A 107 15.30 9.32 -8.43
C GLN A 107 14.26 9.02 -7.33
N PRO A 108 13.31 9.93 -7.10
CA PRO A 108 12.16 9.65 -6.28
C PRO A 108 11.18 8.71 -7.00
N PRO A 109 10.34 7.95 -6.27
CA PRO A 109 9.43 6.97 -6.85
C PRO A 109 8.54 7.51 -7.96
N VAL A 110 8.01 8.73 -7.82
CA VAL A 110 7.15 9.35 -8.82
C VAL A 110 7.83 9.53 -10.17
N GLU A 111 9.11 9.91 -10.19
CA GLU A 111 9.84 10.12 -11.45
C GLU A 111 10.18 8.79 -12.11
N ALA A 112 10.53 7.77 -11.32
CA ALA A 112 10.72 6.42 -11.83
C ALA A 112 9.43 5.84 -12.45
N LEU A 113 8.27 6.12 -11.87
CA LEU A 113 6.97 5.67 -12.40
C LEU A 113 6.58 6.40 -13.69
N LYS A 114 6.80 7.71 -13.77
CA LYS A 114 6.58 8.50 -14.99
C LYS A 114 7.41 7.97 -16.16
N GLN A 115 8.69 7.68 -15.92
CA GLN A 115 9.59 7.14 -16.94
C GLN A 115 9.15 5.76 -17.46
N ARG A 116 8.47 4.96 -16.62
CA ARG A 116 7.92 3.65 -16.98
C ARG A 116 6.52 3.73 -17.60
N GLY A 117 5.91 4.92 -17.70
CA GLY A 117 4.54 5.10 -18.19
C GLY A 117 3.45 4.52 -17.29
N SER A 118 3.79 4.22 -16.02
CA SER A 118 2.91 3.55 -15.07
C SER A 118 1.93 4.49 -14.36
N ILE A 119 2.15 5.81 -14.47
CA ILE A 119 1.26 6.89 -14.00
C ILE A 119 1.21 8.02 -15.01
#